data_AF-A0A842M8S1-F1
#
_entry.id   AF-A0A842M8S1-F1
#
_cell.length_a   1.000
_cell.length_b   1.000
_cell.length_c   1.000
_cell.angle_alpha   90.00
_cell.angle_beta   90.00
_cell.angle_gamma   90.00
#
_symmetry.space_group_name_H-M   'P 1'
#
loop_
_entity.id
_entity.type
_entity.pdbx_description
1 polymer ?
#
loop_
_entity_poly.entity_id
_entity_poly.type
_entity_poly.pdbx_seq_one_letter_code
_entity_poly.pdbx_strand_id
1 'polypeptide(L)' 'MRGMVGGVGGKAIQHKLEGPLEMQTESKESRAMSADMKGRGFTFVGPTICYAYIQAVGMVNDHLVRCFRHAELKDTK' A
#
# COMPACT_ATOMS: atom_id res chain seq x y z
N MET A 1 -7.72 -10.22 -10.47
CA MET A 1 -6.93 -9.09 -9.91
C MET A 1 -5.40 -9.23 -10.11
N ARG A 2 -4.90 -10.19 -10.89
CA ARG A 2 -3.46 -10.51 -10.99
C ARG A 2 -2.64 -9.62 -11.94
N GLY A 3 -3.07 -8.37 -12.16
CA GLY A 3 -2.45 -7.49 -13.16
C GLY A 3 -2.69 -5.99 -13.03
N MET A 4 -3.27 -5.51 -11.92
CA MET A 4 -3.50 -4.06 -11.68
C MET A 4 -2.50 -3.43 -10.69
N VAL A 5 -1.72 -4.26 -10.01
CA VAL A 5 -0.69 -3.82 -9.07
C VAL A 5 0.52 -4.68 -9.38
N GLY A 6 1.67 -4.07 -9.62
CA GLY A 6 2.94 -4.79 -9.58
C GLY A 6 2.97 -5.53 -8.25
N GLY A 7 2.82 -6.86 -8.30
CA GLY A 7 2.48 -7.64 -7.13
C GLY A 7 3.56 -7.49 -6.08
N VAL A 8 3.19 -6.95 -4.92
CA VAL A 8 3.84 -7.37 -3.67
C VAL A 8 3.74 -8.87 -3.67
N GLY A 9 4.86 -9.58 -3.77
CA GLY A 9 4.95 -10.99 -4.22
C GLY A 9 4.23 -12.02 -3.34
N GLY A 10 2.90 -11.91 -3.21
CA GLY A 10 2.05 -12.66 -2.31
C GLY A 10 2.20 -12.32 -0.82
N LYS A 11 2.98 -11.28 -0.46
CA LYS A 11 3.19 -10.86 0.93
C LYS A 11 3.11 -9.35 1.04
N ALA A 12 2.48 -8.85 2.09
CA ALA A 12 2.43 -7.43 2.39
C ALA A 12 3.85 -6.84 2.62
N ILE A 13 4.08 -5.62 2.15
CA ILE A 13 5.26 -4.83 2.54
C ILE A 13 5.13 -4.47 4.01
N GLN A 14 6.19 -4.66 4.80
CA GLN A 14 6.19 -4.43 6.23
C GLN A 14 7.09 -3.24 6.57
N HIS A 15 6.51 -2.11 6.94
CA HIS A 15 7.27 -0.96 7.44
C HIS A 15 7.35 -0.98 8.97
N LYS A 16 8.34 -0.28 9.53
CA LYS A 16 8.56 -0.11 10.97
C LYS A 16 8.51 1.37 11.31
N LEU A 17 7.31 1.93 11.25
CA LEU A 17 7.10 3.36 11.47
C LEU A 17 7.00 3.64 12.97
N GLU A 18 7.84 4.54 13.49
CA GLU A 18 7.79 4.95 14.89
C GLU A 18 6.79 6.09 15.12
N GLY A 19 6.57 6.93 14.10
CA GLY A 19 5.65 8.06 14.20
C GLY A 19 5.04 8.51 12.87
N PRO A 20 4.01 9.38 12.91
CA PRO A 20 3.29 9.81 11.71
C PRO A 20 4.15 10.55 10.68
N LEU A 21 5.24 11.21 11.10
CA LEU A 21 6.13 11.94 10.19
C LEU A 21 6.92 11.03 9.26
N GLU A 22 7.00 9.73 9.56
CA GLU A 22 7.64 8.72 8.71
C GLU A 22 6.67 8.10 7.70
N MET A 23 5.36 8.39 7.82
CA MET A 23 4.35 7.84 6.92
C MET A 23 4.55 8.39 5.52
N GLN A 24 4.63 7.48 4.56
CA GLN A 24 4.63 7.82 3.15
C GLN A 24 3.20 8.08 2.69
N THR A 25 3.04 8.94 1.70
CA THR A 25 1.76 9.19 1.03
C THR A 25 1.70 8.55 -0.35
N GLU A 26 2.82 8.05 -0.86
CA GLU A 26 2.96 7.44 -2.17
C GLU A 26 4.12 6.44 -2.18
N SER A 27 4.08 5.45 -3.07
CA SER A 27 5.18 4.52 -3.30
C SER A 27 5.43 4.28 -4.80
N LYS A 28 6.40 3.44 -5.14
CA LYS A 28 6.63 3.02 -6.53
C LYS A 28 5.44 2.21 -7.05
N GLU A 29 4.87 1.36 -6.20
CA GLU A 29 3.72 0.50 -6.48
C GLU A 29 2.46 1.34 -6.70
N SER A 30 2.22 2.36 -5.86
CA SER A 30 1.05 3.22 -6.03
C SER A 30 1.12 4.11 -7.27
N ARG A 31 2.33 4.57 -7.65
CA ARG A 31 2.55 5.28 -8.92
C ARG A 31 2.31 4.39 -10.14
N ALA A 32 2.80 3.14 -10.09
CA ALA A 32 2.55 2.16 -11.15
C ALA A 32 1.05 1.84 -11.28
N MET A 33 0.36 1.61 -10.16
CA MET A 33 -1.09 1.41 -10.12
C MET A 33 -1.83 2.61 -10.70
N SER A 34 -1.49 3.82 -10.27
CA SER A 34 -2.12 5.05 -10.77
C SER A 34 -2.00 5.18 -12.29
N ALA A 35 -0.81 4.87 -12.84
CA ALA A 35 -0.58 4.91 -14.29
C ALA A 35 -1.39 3.84 -15.03
N ASP A 36 -1.42 2.60 -14.55
CA ASP A 36 -2.21 1.51 -15.16
C ASP A 36 -3.71 1.81 -15.12
N MET A 37 -4.23 2.26 -13.98
CA MET A 37 -5.64 2.60 -13.82
C MET A 37 -6.04 3.80 -14.71
N LYS A 38 -5.20 4.84 -14.81
CA LYS A 38 -5.42 5.94 -15.74
C LYS A 38 -5.43 5.45 -17.20
N GLY A 39 -4.50 4.57 -17.57
CA GLY A 39 -4.45 3.96 -18.90
C GLY A 39 -5.70 3.15 -19.26
N ARG A 40 -6.39 2.61 -18.25
CA ARG A 40 -7.67 1.90 -18.39
C ARG A 40 -8.91 2.80 -18.35
N GLY A 41 -8.73 4.13 -18.25
CA GLY A 41 -9.82 5.10 -18.27
C GLY A 41 -10.45 5.42 -16.90
N PHE A 42 -9.85 4.97 -15.79
CA PHE A 42 -10.32 5.36 -14.46
C PHE A 42 -9.96 6.82 -14.17
N THR A 43 -10.86 7.52 -13.49
CA THR A 43 -10.65 8.87 -12.95
C THR A 43 -10.48 8.82 -11.44
N PHE A 44 -9.93 9.88 -10.84
CA PHE A 44 -9.72 9.97 -9.39
C PHE A 44 -8.82 8.86 -8.79
N VAL A 45 -7.83 8.43 -9.57
CA VAL A 45 -6.87 7.35 -9.22
C VAL A 45 -5.45 7.90 -9.15
N GLY A 46 -5.25 9.00 -8.42
CA GLY A 46 -3.91 9.57 -8.20
C GLY A 46 -3.01 8.66 -7.34
N PRO A 47 -1.67 8.81 -7.40
CA PRO A 47 -0.75 7.95 -6.64
C PRO A 47 -1.01 7.91 -5.14
N THR A 48 -1.47 9.00 -4.54
CA THR A 48 -1.85 9.06 -3.11
C THR A 48 -3.09 8.23 -2.81
N ILE A 49 -4.10 8.29 -3.68
CA ILE A 49 -5.33 7.48 -3.55
C ILE A 49 -4.99 6.01 -3.71
N CYS A 50 -4.15 5.67 -4.70
CA CYS A 50 -3.65 4.32 -4.89
C CYS A 50 -2.81 3.84 -3.69
N TYR A 51 -2.04 4.72 -3.04
CA TYR A 51 -1.27 4.35 -1.85
C TYR A 51 -2.18 4.04 -0.66
N ALA A 52 -3.16 4.93 -0.40
CA ALA A 52 -4.19 4.70 0.61
C ALA A 52 -4.95 3.39 0.36
N TYR A 53 -5.25 3.07 -0.91
CA TYR A 53 -5.88 1.80 -1.28
C TYR A 53 -5.01 0.60 -0.91
N ILE A 54 -3.73 0.57 -1.30
CA ILE A 54 -2.85 -0.58 -1.00
C ILE A 54 -2.58 -0.74 0.51
N GLN A 55 -2.59 0.34 1.28
CA GLN A 55 -2.58 0.27 2.75
C GLN A 55 -3.89 -0.37 3.26
N ALA A 56 -5.04 0.12 2.80
CA ALA A 56 -6.34 -0.34 3.27
C ALA A 56 -6.64 -1.81 2.95
N VAL A 57 -6.20 -2.31 1.78
CA VAL A 57 -6.40 -3.70 1.39
C VAL A 57 -5.30 -4.66 1.89
N GLY A 58 -4.39 -4.18 2.75
CA GLY A 58 -3.37 -5.00 3.40
C GLY A 58 -2.18 -5.37 2.52
N MET A 59 -1.98 -4.68 1.38
CA MET A 59 -0.78 -4.85 0.56
C MET A 59 0.45 -4.18 1.18
N VAL A 60 0.23 -3.20 2.06
CA VAL A 60 1.24 -2.56 2.91
C VAL A 60 0.77 -2.56 4.35
N ASN A 61 1.61 -3.03 5.28
CA ASN A 61 1.43 -2.87 6.71
C ASN A 61 2.18 -1.62 7.19
N ASP A 62 1.46 -0.49 7.21
CA ASP A 62 1.92 0.82 7.69
C ASP A 62 1.43 1.16 9.11
N HIS A 63 0.95 0.16 9.85
CA HIS A 63 0.69 0.35 11.26
C HIS A 63 1.97 0.82 11.96
N LEU A 64 1.86 1.78 12.87
CA LEU A 64 2.97 2.17 13.73
C LEU A 64 3.44 0.96 14.54
N VAL A 65 4.74 0.86 14.84
CA VAL A 65 5.30 -0.28 15.61
C VAL A 65 4.65 -0.47 16.98
N ARG A 66 4.08 0.60 17.56
CA ARG A 66 3.33 0.58 18.82
C ARG A 66 1.86 0.19 18.68
N CYS A 67 1.35 0.05 17.46
CA CYS A 67 -0.02 -0.39 17.22
C CYS A 67 -0.13 -1.88 17.51
N PHE A 68 -1.16 -2.29 18.26
CA PHE A 68 -1.39 -3.70 18.63
C PHE A 68 -1.52 -4.63 17.40
N ARG A 69 -1.90 -4.08 16.23
CA ARG A 69 -2.03 -4.81 14.97
C ARG A 69 -0.71 -5.01 14.23
N HIS A 70 0.34 -4.25 14.53
CA HIS A 70 1.58 -4.29 13.74
C HIS A 70 2.21 -5.68 13.73
N ALA A 71 2.36 -6.28 14.91
CA ALA A 71 2.89 -7.63 15.08
C ALA A 71 1.90 -8.70 14.59
N GLU A 72 0.60 -8.52 14.85
CA GLU A 72 -0.45 -9.45 14.41
C GLU A 72 -0.46 -9.62 12.88
N LEU A 73 -0.28 -8.51 12.15
CA LEU A 73 -0.37 -8.47 10.70
C LEU A 73 0.92 -8.85 9.97
N LYS A 74 2.02 -9.07 10.71
CA LYS A 74 3.33 -9.39 10.12
C LYS A 74 3.37 -10.78 9.48
N ASP A 75 2.55 -11.70 9.98
CA ASP A 75 2.53 -13.11 9.61
C ASP A 75 1.22 -13.56 8.92
N THR A 76 0.25 -12.67 8.77
CA THR A 76 -1.00 -12.94 8.04
C THR A 76 -0.86 -12.68 6.53
N LYS A 77 -1.43 -13.62 5.77
CA LYS A 77 -1.36 -13.79 4.31
C LYS A 77 -1.91 -12.60 3.52
#